data_AF-A0AAW2N0Z7-F1
#
_entry.id   AF-A0AAW2N0Z7-F1
#
_cell.length_a   1.000
_cell.length_b   1.000
_cell.length_c   1.000
_cell.angle_alpha   90.00
_cell.angle_beta   90.00
_cell.angle_gamma   90.00
#
_symmetry.space_group_name_H-M   'P 1'
#
loop_
_entity.id
_entity.type
_entity.pdbx_description
1 polymer ?
#
loop_
_entity_poly.entity_id
_entity_poly.type
_entity_poly.pdbx_seq_one_letter_code
_entity_poly.pdbx_strand_id
1 'polypeptide(L)'
;MAGLPYKLIAQVAFKAGGDVFHQLLAKKPQHLANVTPGKVQACDLHQGNYGTDGSIIQWKYTLDGGSRNEAVMGMTEGLEGEKDWGAVL
;
A
#
# COMPACT_ATOMS: atom_id res chain seq x y z
N MET A 1 -1.46 29.22 -14.22
CA MET A 1 -1.24 29.02 -12.78
C MET A 1 -0.90 27.55 -12.58
N ALA A 2 0.37 27.16 -12.67
CA ALA A 2 0.78 25.77 -12.39
C ALA A 2 0.73 25.58 -10.87
N GLY A 3 -0.26 24.84 -10.37
CA GLY A 3 -0.33 24.48 -8.97
C GLY A 3 0.88 23.65 -8.60
N LEU A 4 1.60 24.05 -7.55
CA LEU A 4 2.67 23.23 -6.98
C LEU A 4 2.08 21.86 -6.62
N PRO A 5 2.55 20.74 -7.22
CA PRO A 5 2.16 19.44 -6.73
C PRO A 5 2.84 19.28 -5.37
N TYR A 6 2.07 19.35 -4.28
CA TYR A 6 2.55 19.07 -2.93
C TYR A 6 2.95 17.58 -2.87
N LYS A 7 4.19 17.29 -3.30
CA LYS A 7 4.78 15.96 -3.27
C LYS A 7 5.34 15.71 -1.87
N LEU A 8 4.69 14.82 -1.12
CA LEU A 8 5.22 14.32 0.14
C LEU A 8 5.99 13.02 -0.13
N ILE A 9 7.24 12.95 0.30
CA ILE A 9 8.06 11.74 0.23
C ILE A 9 8.51 11.42 1.65
N ALA A 10 8.31 10.17 2.07
CA ALA A 10 8.82 9.66 3.33
C ALA A 10 9.54 8.33 3.08
N GLN A 11 10.66 8.12 3.78
CA GLN A 11 11.39 6.85 3.78
C GLN A 11 11.32 6.27 5.18
N VAL A 12 10.82 5.04 5.30
CA VAL A 12 10.66 4.35 6.58
C VAL A 12 11.47 3.06 6.53
N ALA A 13 12.36 2.89 7.51
CA ALA A 13 13.13 1.65 7.63
C ALA A 13 12.21 0.49 8.06
N PHE A 14 12.18 -0.58 7.27
CA PHE A 14 11.38 -1.76 7.56
C PHE A 14 12.29 -2.95 7.87
N LYS A 15 12.29 -3.40 9.13
CA LYS A 15 13.25 -4.39 9.64
C LYS A 15 13.14 -5.78 8.99
N ALA A 16 11.98 -6.15 8.46
CA ALA A 16 11.76 -7.47 7.90
C ALA A 16 12.19 -7.61 6.42
N GLY A 17 12.77 -6.56 5.82
CA GLY A 17 13.20 -6.56 4.42
C GLY A 17 12.17 -5.94 3.47
N GLY A 18 12.66 -5.20 2.46
CA GLY A 18 11.80 -4.51 1.49
C GLY A 18 11.04 -5.45 0.56
N ASP A 19 11.60 -6.63 0.30
CA ASP A 19 11.00 -7.73 -0.46
C ASP A 19 9.76 -8.29 0.24
N VAL A 20 9.80 -8.44 1.57
CA VAL A 20 8.66 -8.88 2.38
C VAL A 20 7.55 -7.84 2.34
N PHE A 21 7.90 -6.55 2.45
CA PHE A 21 6.94 -5.46 2.35
C PHE A 21 6.27 -5.40 0.97
N HIS A 22 7.06 -5.52 -0.10
CA HIS A 22 6.56 -5.54 -1.48
C HIS A 22 5.63 -6.73 -1.72
N GLN A 23 5.99 -7.92 -1.24
CA GLN A 23 5.11 -9.10 -1.35
C GLN A 23 3.82 -8.94 -0.55
N LEU A 24 3.87 -8.37 0.65
CA LEU A 24 2.70 -8.14 1.49
C LEU A 24 1.72 -7.17 0.83
N LEU A 25 2.20 -6.03 0.33
CA LEU A 25 1.32 -5.03 -0.30
C LEU A 25 0.86 -5.43 -1.70
N ALA A 26 1.76 -5.93 -2.54
CA ALA A 26 1.43 -6.23 -3.93
C ALA A 26 0.67 -7.55 -4.06
N LYS A 27 1.08 -8.62 -3.37
CA LYS A 27 0.53 -9.96 -3.62
C LYS A 27 -0.50 -10.41 -2.60
N LYS A 28 -0.39 -9.98 -1.34
CA LYS A 28 -1.25 -10.49 -0.24
C LYS A 28 -1.69 -9.39 0.73
N PRO A 29 -2.34 -8.32 0.26
CA PRO A 29 -2.72 -7.20 1.13
C PRO A 29 -3.71 -7.58 2.24
N GLN A 30 -4.50 -8.63 2.06
CA GLN A 30 -5.35 -9.21 3.11
C GLN A 30 -4.58 -9.68 4.35
N HIS A 31 -3.30 -10.08 4.21
CA HIS A 31 -2.49 -10.44 5.37
C HIS A 31 -2.21 -9.23 6.27
N LEU A 32 -2.20 -8.02 5.72
CA LEU A 32 -2.00 -6.79 6.49
C LEU A 32 -3.16 -6.54 7.46
N ALA A 33 -4.38 -6.89 7.06
CA ALA A 33 -5.56 -6.85 7.93
C ALA A 33 -5.45 -7.87 9.08
N ASN A 34 -4.88 -9.04 8.82
CA ASN A 34 -4.68 -10.07 9.85
C ASN A 34 -3.55 -9.72 10.83
N VAL A 35 -2.46 -9.11 10.36
CA VAL A 35 -1.30 -8.77 11.19
C VAL A 35 -1.55 -7.50 12.01
N THR A 36 -2.33 -6.57 11.49
CA THR A 36 -2.62 -5.28 12.13
C THR A 36 -4.11 -4.94 12.11
N PRO A 37 -4.99 -5.75 12.73
CA PRO A 37 -6.44 -5.56 12.69
C PRO A 37 -6.91 -4.25 13.35
N GLY A 38 -6.14 -3.73 14.31
CA GLY A 38 -6.40 -2.43 14.94
C GLY A 38 -6.14 -1.23 14.01
N LYS A 39 -5.42 -1.42 12.90
CA LYS A 39 -5.09 -0.38 11.93
C LYS A 39 -5.77 -0.61 10.59
N VAL A 40 -5.71 -1.83 10.06
CA VAL A 40 -6.33 -2.21 8.80
C VAL A 40 -7.34 -3.30 9.11
N GLN A 41 -8.61 -3.06 8.80
CA GLN A 41 -9.68 -4.00 9.08
C GLN A 41 -10.00 -4.89 7.88
N ALA A 42 -9.86 -4.37 6.67
CA ALA A 42 -10.12 -5.13 5.44
C ALA A 42 -9.39 -4.55 4.23
N CYS A 43 -9.21 -5.41 3.24
CA CYS A 43 -8.73 -5.07 1.92
C CYS A 43 -9.60 -5.83 0.91
N ASP A 44 -10.44 -5.10 0.17
CA ASP A 44 -11.40 -5.65 -0.77
C ASP A 44 -10.98 -5.30 -2.21
N LEU A 45 -10.80 -6.31 -3.05
CA LEU A 45 -10.49 -6.12 -4.48
C LEU A 45 -11.79 -5.96 -5.27
N HIS A 46 -11.91 -4.84 -5.97
CA HIS A 46 -13.09 -4.54 -6.81
C HIS A 46 -12.84 -4.84 -8.29
N GLN A 47 -11.60 -4.63 -8.77
CA GLN A 47 -11.25 -4.84 -10.17
C GLN A 47 -9.78 -5.28 -10.31
N GLY A 48 -9.51 -6.14 -11.30
CA GLY A 48 -8.18 -6.63 -11.61
C GLY A 48 -7.73 -7.76 -10.67
N ASN A 49 -6.42 -7.87 -10.48
CA ASN A 49 -5.79 -8.77 -9.52
C ASN A 49 -4.88 -7.97 -8.58
N TYR A 50 -4.65 -8.46 -7.36
CA TYR A 50 -3.66 -7.85 -6.48
C TYR A 50 -2.28 -7.81 -7.15
N GLY A 51 -1.63 -6.66 -7.10
CA GLY A 51 -0.26 -6.52 -7.63
C GLY A 51 -0.20 -6.53 -9.14
N THR A 52 -1.27 -6.11 -9.81
CA THR A 52 -1.27 -5.79 -11.24
C THR A 52 -1.67 -4.35 -11.46
N ASP A 53 -1.09 -3.73 -12.48
CA ASP A 53 -1.49 -2.39 -12.93
C ASP A 53 -2.98 -2.36 -13.30
N GLY A 54 -3.65 -1.27 -12.95
CA GLY A 54 -5.08 -1.09 -13.15
C GLY A 54 -5.98 -1.81 -12.13
N SER A 55 -5.40 -2.42 -11.08
CA SER A 55 -6.21 -2.99 -9.99
C SER A 55 -6.83 -1.90 -9.13
N ILE A 56 -8.08 -2.12 -8.74
CA ILE A 56 -8.84 -1.24 -7.84
C ILE A 56 -9.05 -1.95 -6.51
N ILE A 57 -8.41 -1.42 -5.47
CA ILE A 57 -8.43 -1.99 -4.13
C ILE A 57 -9.04 -0.98 -3.17
N GLN A 58 -10.01 -1.44 -2.38
CA GLN A 58 -10.59 -0.68 -1.28
C GLN A 58 -9.94 -1.13 0.04
N TRP A 59 -9.28 -0.20 0.72
CA TRP A 59 -8.71 -0.40 2.04
C TRP A 59 -9.65 0.16 3.10
N LYS A 60 -9.95 -0.65 4.13
CA LYS A 60 -10.63 -0.19 5.34
C LYS A 60 -9.60 -0.10 6.46
N TYR A 61 -9.35 1.12 6.94
CA TYR A 61 -8.38 1.37 8.01
C TYR A 61 -8.88 2.38 9.04
N THR A 62 -8.20 2.41 10.19
CA THR A 62 -8.39 3.39 11.27
C THR A 62 -7.08 4.11 11.55
N LEU A 63 -7.10 5.43 11.54
CA LEU A 63 -5.98 6.28 11.97
C LEU A 63 -6.15 6.64 13.44
N ASP A 64 -5.04 6.67 14.19
CA ASP A 64 -5.09 7.14 15.58
C ASP A 64 -5.49 8.62 15.59
N GLY A 65 -6.57 8.94 16.32
CA GLY A 65 -7.07 10.31 16.47
C GLY A 65 -8.49 10.54 15.97
N GLY A 66 -9.11 9.58 15.30
CA GLY A 66 -10.52 9.67 14.92
C GLY A 66 -11.11 8.30 14.64
N SER A 67 -12.21 7.96 15.31
CA SER A 67 -13.03 6.79 15.04
C SER A 67 -13.73 6.91 13.68
N ARG A 68 -12.94 6.96 12.61
CA ARG A 68 -13.42 6.99 11.24
C ARG A 68 -12.83 5.78 10.55
N ASN A 69 -13.70 4.83 10.26
CA ASN A 69 -13.40 3.77 9.32
C ASN A 69 -13.35 4.43 7.95
N GLU A 70 -12.15 4.69 7.46
CA GLU A 70 -11.97 5.31 6.15
C GLU A 70 -11.82 4.20 5.12
N ALA A 71 -12.62 4.30 4.07
CA ALA A 71 -12.51 3.49 2.89
C ALA A 71 -11.78 4.32 1.82
N VAL A 72 -10.56 3.92 1.48
CA VAL A 72 -9.82 4.53 0.37
C VAL A 72 -9.76 3.55 -0.77
N MET A 73 -10.16 4.00 -1.95
CA MET A 73 -10.06 3.26 -3.20
C MET A 73 -8.81 3.75 -3.93
N GLY A 74 -7.83 2.87 -4.09
CA GLY A 74 -6.62 3.14 -4.84
C GLY A 74 -6.62 2.40 -6.17
N MET A 75 -6.13 3.06 -7.22
CA MET A 75 -5.73 2.41 -8.46
C MET A 75 -4.23 2.17 -8.42
N THR A 76 -3.80 0.95 -8.73
CA THR A 76 -2.36 0.63 -8.79
C THR A 76 -1.82 0.97 -10.18
N GLU A 77 -0.76 1.77 -10.24
CA GLU A 77 -0.07 2.15 -11.49
C GLU A 77 1.43 1.95 -11.35
N GLY A 78 2.09 1.50 -12.42
CA GLY A 78 3.55 1.51 -12.52
C GLY A 78 4.25 0.47 -11.64
N LEU A 79 3.69 -0.74 -11.51
CA LEU A 79 4.39 -1.85 -10.87
C LEU A 79 5.58 -2.28 -11.72
N GLU A 80 6.75 -1.69 -11.44
CA GLU A 80 8.01 -2.12 -12.04
C GLU A 80 8.40 -3.47 -11.41
N GLY A 81 8.40 -4.54 -12.21
CA GLY A 81 8.85 -5.87 -11.79
C GLY A 81 10.32 -5.85 -11.33
N GLU A 82 10.62 -6.68 -10.34
CA GLU A 82 11.93 -6.91 -9.67
C GLU A 82 13.13 -6.19 -10.32
N LYS A 83 13.40 -4.97 -9.84
CA LYS A 83 14.67 -4.30 -10.07
C LYS A 83 15.58 -4.59 -8.88
N ASP A 84 16.73 -5.18 -9.16
CA ASP A 84 17.77 -5.50 -8.19
C ASP A 84 18.18 -4.23 -7.42
N TRP A 85 17.75 -4.12 -6.16
CA TRP A 85 17.96 -2.96 -5.29
C TRP A 85 19.33 -3.00 -4.58
N GLY A 86 20.29 -3.77 -5.09
CA GLY A 86 21.64 -3.93 -4.51
C GLY A 86 22.51 -2.66 -4.46
N ALA A 87 21.99 -1.49 -4.79
CA ALA A 87 22.78 -0.26 -4.89
C ALA A 87 22.03 0.99 -4.38
N VAL A 88 21.51 0.97 -3.16
CA VAL A 88 21.37 2.20 -2.35
C VAL A 88 21.61 1.86 -0.88
N LEU A 89 22.89 1.90 -0.48
CA LEU A 89 23.30 2.18 0.90
C LEU A 89 23.37 3.70 1.09
#